data_AF-A0A9W6Z552-F1
#
_entry.id   AF-A0A9W6Z552-F1
#
_cell.length_a   1.000
_cell.length_b   1.000
_cell.length_c   1.000
_cell.angle_alpha   90.00
_cell.angle_beta   90.00
_cell.angle_gamma   90.00
#
_symmetry.space_group_name_H-M   'P 1'
#
loop_
_entity.id
_entity.type
_entity.pdbx_description
1 polymer ?
#
loop_
_entity_poly.entity_id
_entity_poly.type
_entity_poly.pdbx_seq_one_letter_code
_entity_poly.pdbx_strand_id
1 'polypeptide(L)'
;MFNQVFRTKLARLINETFTDGEYLMSSDRSSSLSGTSGSIINFIKEWNSLVIPYLTTMYKANFLKLMKSIVKFISSSLESKIWSLDKNCNELGAAKLERDVSAIISEITKFDYSLRNEFIRVTQIIMMLGLDDDEEDDDLSDMEWALTPAERNRARNLRIDRK
;
A
#
# COMPACT_ATOMS: atom_id res chain seq x y z
N MET A 1 -8.28 -13.43 20.85
CA MET A 1 -7.14 -14.12 20.22
C MET A 1 -6.69 -13.50 18.90
N PHE A 2 -7.57 -13.29 17.92
CA PHE A 2 -7.21 -12.65 16.63
C PHE A 2 -6.52 -11.28 16.78
N ASN A 3 -7.08 -10.39 17.60
CA ASN A 3 -6.58 -9.02 17.77
C ASN A 3 -5.18 -8.88 18.39
N GLN A 4 -4.65 -9.90 19.07
CA GLN A 4 -3.34 -9.80 19.74
C GLN A 4 -2.21 -10.42 18.92
N VAL A 5 -2.44 -11.58 18.30
CA VAL A 5 -1.37 -12.31 17.58
C VAL A 5 -1.23 -11.83 16.13
N PHE A 6 -2.34 -11.70 15.40
CA PHE A 6 -2.28 -11.26 14.00
C PHE A 6 -1.88 -9.80 13.89
N ARG A 7 -2.46 -8.94 14.72
CA ARG A 7 -2.20 -7.49 14.65
C ARG A 7 -0.73 -7.17 14.86
N THR A 8 -0.09 -7.79 15.87
CA THR A 8 1.33 -7.57 16.17
C THR A 8 2.23 -8.08 15.05
N LYS A 9 1.95 -9.28 14.53
CA LYS A 9 2.73 -9.85 13.40
C LYS A 9 2.56 -9.06 12.11
N LEU A 10 1.33 -8.66 11.78
CA LEU A 10 1.03 -7.89 10.58
C LEU A 10 1.60 -6.47 10.66
N ALA A 11 1.48 -5.81 11.81
CA ALA A 11 2.10 -4.49 12.03
C ALA A 11 3.61 -4.56 11.83
N ARG A 12 4.26 -5.58 12.42
CA ARG A 12 5.69 -5.84 12.24
C ARG A 12 6.03 -6.07 10.77
N LEU A 13 5.28 -6.93 10.08
CA LEU A 13 5.52 -7.27 8.67
C LEU A 13 5.41 -6.04 7.77
N ILE A 14 4.40 -5.18 7.98
CA ILE A 14 4.25 -3.92 7.26
C ILE A 14 5.43 -2.98 7.55
N ASN A 15 5.81 -2.81 8.81
CA ASN A 15 6.92 -1.93 9.17
C ASN A 15 8.27 -2.41 8.62
N GLU A 16 8.51 -3.72 8.56
CA GLU A 16 9.72 -4.29 7.94
C GLU A 16 9.72 -4.15 6.42
N THR A 17 8.55 -4.09 5.79
CA THR A 17 8.42 -3.97 4.34
C THR A 17 8.58 -2.53 3.87
N PHE A 18 8.06 -1.57 4.63
CA PHE A 18 8.12 -0.15 4.32
C PHE A 18 9.12 0.52 5.27
N THR A 19 10.39 0.51 4.89
CA THR A 19 11.42 1.18 5.71
C THR A 19 11.49 2.66 5.36
N ASP A 20 11.66 3.51 6.38
CA ASP A 20 11.79 4.96 6.18
C ASP A 20 13.04 5.25 5.32
N GLY A 21 12.85 6.01 4.24
CA GLY A 21 13.93 6.36 3.30
C GLY A 21 14.11 5.41 2.11
N GLU A 22 13.39 4.29 2.02
CA GLU A 22 13.43 3.42 0.83
C GLU A 22 12.90 4.12 -0.43
N TYR A 23 12.06 5.14 -0.24
CA TYR A 23 11.44 5.93 -1.30
C TYR A 23 12.14 7.28 -1.56
N LEU A 24 13.30 7.52 -0.95
CA LEU A 24 14.22 8.59 -1.33
C LEU A 24 15.28 8.02 -2.29
N MET A 25 14.91 7.88 -3.57
CA MET A 25 15.80 7.24 -4.54
C MET A 25 16.69 8.24 -5.25
N SER A 26 18.02 8.04 -5.21
CA SER A 26 18.93 8.76 -6.12
C SER A 26 18.89 8.16 -7.53
N SER A 27 19.15 8.97 -8.56
CA SER A 27 19.13 8.56 -9.97
C SER A 27 20.03 7.33 -10.26
N ASP A 28 21.10 7.11 -9.50
CA ASP A 28 22.00 5.95 -9.65
C ASP A 28 21.35 4.61 -9.26
N ARG A 29 20.34 4.62 -8.38
CA ARG A 29 19.62 3.40 -7.97
C ARG A 29 18.47 3.02 -8.92
N SER A 30 18.20 3.86 -9.93
CA SER A 30 17.13 3.67 -10.92
C SER A 30 17.30 2.37 -11.73
N SER A 31 18.53 1.96 -12.01
CA SER A 31 18.84 0.72 -12.75
C SER A 31 18.36 -0.57 -12.05
N SER A 32 17.97 -0.50 -10.77
CA SER A 32 17.39 -1.61 -9.99
C SER A 32 15.85 -1.66 -9.99
N LEU A 33 15.17 -0.74 -10.68
CA LEU A 33 13.69 -0.61 -10.70
C LEU A 33 12.96 -1.78 -11.37
N SER A 34 13.66 -2.66 -12.10
CA SER A 34 13.04 -3.70 -12.92
C SER A 34 12.55 -4.92 -12.14
N GLY A 35 12.86 -5.03 -10.83
CA GLY A 35 12.49 -6.18 -9.99
C GLY A 35 11.58 -5.81 -8.82
N THR A 36 10.72 -6.75 -8.42
CA THR A 36 9.99 -6.66 -7.15
C THR A 36 11.01 -6.61 -6.00
N SER A 37 10.88 -5.61 -5.12
CA SER A 37 11.76 -5.40 -3.98
C SER A 37 11.89 -6.67 -3.13
N GLY A 38 13.10 -6.98 -2.64
CA GLY A 38 13.31 -8.15 -1.77
C GLY A 38 12.41 -8.14 -0.53
N SER A 39 12.14 -6.94 0.01
CA SER A 39 11.18 -6.69 1.11
C SER A 39 9.76 -7.17 0.76
N ILE A 40 9.29 -6.90 -0.47
CA ILE A 40 7.96 -7.32 -0.95
C ILE A 40 7.91 -8.83 -1.18
N ILE A 41 8.96 -9.43 -1.74
CA ILE A 41 9.05 -10.88 -1.89
C ILE A 41 8.96 -11.56 -0.51
N ASN A 42 9.67 -11.01 0.48
CA ASN A 42 9.61 -11.50 1.85
C ASN A 42 8.22 -11.29 2.47
N PHE A 43 7.60 -10.13 2.27
CA PHE A 43 6.23 -9.86 2.69
C PHE A 43 5.27 -10.93 2.17
N ILE A 44 5.29 -11.19 0.85
CA ILE A 44 4.41 -12.16 0.19
C ILE A 44 4.63 -13.56 0.76
N LYS A 45 5.88 -13.95 1.00
CA LYS A 45 6.22 -15.25 1.59
C LYS A 45 5.66 -15.39 3.01
N GLU A 46 5.91 -14.42 3.88
CA GLU A 46 5.42 -14.42 5.27
C GLU A 46 3.89 -14.35 5.33
N TRP A 47 3.28 -13.52 4.48
CA TRP A 47 1.84 -13.44 4.31
C TRP A 47 1.22 -14.79 3.94
N ASN A 48 1.78 -15.47 2.94
CA ASN A 48 1.30 -16.79 2.53
C ASN A 48 1.46 -17.83 3.63
N SER A 49 2.61 -17.85 4.33
CA SER A 49 2.83 -18.74 5.48
C SER A 49 1.78 -18.52 6.58
N LEU A 50 1.36 -17.28 6.78
CA LEU A 50 0.37 -16.90 7.77
C LEU A 50 -1.06 -17.22 7.33
N VAL A 51 -1.43 -17.02 6.06
CA VAL A 51 -2.83 -17.11 5.59
C VAL A 51 -3.22 -18.50 5.09
N ILE A 52 -2.33 -19.20 4.39
CA ILE A 52 -2.62 -20.51 3.76
C ILE A 52 -3.14 -21.55 4.76
N PRO A 53 -2.58 -21.69 5.99
CA PRO A 53 -3.10 -22.66 6.96
C PRO A 53 -4.56 -22.41 7.34
N TYR A 54 -5.01 -21.15 7.39
CA TYR A 54 -6.40 -20.81 7.71
C TYR A 54 -7.34 -21.04 6.54
N LEU A 55 -6.84 -20.89 5.31
CA LEU A 55 -7.60 -21.21 4.10
C LEU A 55 -7.93 -22.71 4.03
N THR A 56 -7.01 -23.58 4.44
CA THR A 56 -7.18 -25.04 4.36
C THR A 56 -7.92 -25.64 5.55
N THR A 57 -7.87 -25.00 6.73
CA THR A 57 -8.47 -25.53 7.97
C THR A 57 -9.82 -24.93 8.34
N MET A 58 -10.11 -23.70 7.92
CA MET A 58 -11.38 -23.03 8.26
C MET A 58 -12.44 -23.23 7.17
N TYR A 59 -13.71 -23.20 7.58
CA TYR A 59 -14.81 -23.03 6.64
C TYR A 59 -14.67 -21.71 5.87
N LYS A 60 -14.90 -21.74 4.55
CA LYS A 60 -14.77 -20.60 3.63
C LYS A 60 -15.42 -19.31 4.16
N ALA A 61 -16.65 -19.40 4.69
CA ALA A 61 -17.37 -18.24 5.22
C ALA A 61 -16.65 -17.58 6.42
N ASN A 62 -16.01 -18.37 7.28
CA ASN A 62 -15.27 -17.86 8.44
C ASN A 62 -13.92 -17.28 8.00
N PHE A 63 -13.26 -17.91 7.03
CA PHE A 63 -12.04 -17.39 6.42
C PHE A 63 -12.26 -16.02 5.78
N LEU A 64 -13.34 -15.83 5.01
CA LEU A 64 -13.64 -14.53 4.39
C LEU A 64 -13.90 -13.43 5.43
N LYS A 65 -14.62 -13.73 6.52
CA LYS A 65 -14.82 -12.79 7.64
C LYS A 65 -13.51 -12.40 8.32
N LEU A 66 -12.63 -13.38 8.52
CA LEU A 66 -11.28 -13.17 9.06
C LEU A 66 -10.47 -12.25 8.14
N MET A 67 -10.43 -12.57 6.85
CA MET A 67 -9.74 -11.80 5.82
C MET A 67 -10.23 -10.37 5.75
N LYS A 68 -11.54 -10.12 5.78
CA LYS A 68 -12.08 -8.76 5.81
C LYS A 68 -11.55 -7.93 6.99
N SER A 69 -11.43 -8.54 8.17
CA SER A 69 -10.89 -7.87 9.36
C SER A 69 -9.38 -7.60 9.24
N ILE A 70 -8.63 -8.56 8.67
CA ILE A 70 -7.20 -8.42 8.39
C ILE A 70 -6.96 -7.30 7.37
N VAL A 71 -7.67 -7.33 6.24
CA VAL A 71 -7.50 -6.36 5.15
C VAL A 71 -7.80 -4.94 5.62
N LYS A 72 -8.87 -4.75 6.40
CA LYS A 72 -9.18 -3.43 6.97
C LYS A 72 -8.04 -2.89 7.84
N PHE A 73 -7.41 -3.75 8.64
CA PHE A 73 -6.25 -3.38 9.45
C PHE A 73 -5.03 -3.05 8.59
N ILE A 74 -4.73 -3.87 7.56
CA ILE A 74 -3.60 -3.64 6.67
C ILE A 74 -3.79 -2.33 5.89
N SER A 75 -4.97 -2.10 5.31
CA SER A 75 -5.30 -0.86 4.59
C SER A 75 -5.07 0.36 5.47
N SER A 76 -5.61 0.37 6.70
CA SER A 76 -5.42 1.47 7.64
C SER A 76 -3.95 1.68 8.01
N SER A 77 -3.18 0.60 8.12
CA SER A 77 -1.75 0.65 8.45
C SER A 77 -0.91 1.18 7.29
N LEU A 78 -1.20 0.75 6.06
CA LEU A 78 -0.57 1.27 4.84
C LEU A 78 -0.89 2.74 4.65
N GLU A 79 -2.15 3.14 4.80
CA GLU A 79 -2.56 4.54 4.72
C GLU A 79 -1.77 5.40 5.72
N SER A 80 -1.71 4.98 6.99
CA SER A 80 -0.93 5.67 8.02
C SER A 80 0.56 5.75 7.69
N LYS A 81 1.13 4.71 7.07
CA LYS A 81 2.54 4.66 6.71
C LYS A 81 2.85 5.59 5.54
N ILE A 82 1.99 5.62 4.53
CA ILE A 82 2.12 6.54 3.38
C ILE A 82 2.03 8.00 3.85
N TRP A 83 1.09 8.31 4.75
CA TRP A 83 1.01 9.64 5.34
C TRP A 83 2.24 10.05 6.16
N SER A 84 3.03 9.08 6.65
CA SER A 84 4.27 9.34 7.38
C SER A 84 5.49 9.56 6.48
N LEU A 85 5.36 9.37 5.16
CA LEU A 85 6.42 9.63 4.18
C LEU A 85 6.65 11.14 3.92
N ASP A 86 6.25 12.02 4.84
CA ASP A 86 6.35 13.48 4.70
C ASP A 86 7.77 13.91 4.29
N LYS A 87 7.92 14.36 3.05
CA LYS A 87 9.17 14.74 2.39
C LYS A 87 10.23 13.64 2.32
N ASN A 88 9.83 12.38 2.50
CA ASN A 88 10.67 11.20 2.38
C ASN A 88 10.35 10.39 1.11
N CYS A 89 9.80 11.03 0.09
CA CYS A 89 9.48 10.44 -1.19
C CYS A 89 9.79 11.43 -2.33
N ASN A 90 10.40 10.95 -3.41
CA ASN A 90 10.55 11.69 -4.67
C ASN A 90 9.80 10.98 -5.81
N GLU A 91 9.75 11.55 -7.01
CA GLU A 91 9.09 10.96 -8.18
C GLU A 91 9.37 9.46 -8.40
N LEU A 92 10.65 9.09 -8.45
CA LEU A 92 11.07 7.69 -8.63
C LEU A 92 10.63 6.81 -7.45
N GLY A 93 10.67 7.36 -6.24
CA GLY A 93 10.14 6.73 -5.04
C GLY A 93 8.63 6.53 -5.07
N ALA A 94 7.88 7.46 -5.65
CA ALA A 94 6.42 7.36 -5.78
C ALA A 94 6.05 6.21 -6.75
N ALA A 95 6.72 6.12 -7.90
CA ALA A 95 6.53 5.01 -8.84
C ALA A 95 6.90 3.65 -8.22
N LYS A 96 7.98 3.59 -7.45
CA LYS A 96 8.36 2.38 -6.70
C LYS A 96 7.29 2.01 -5.65
N LEU A 97 6.82 2.99 -4.88
CA LEU A 97 5.79 2.81 -3.87
C LEU A 97 4.50 2.27 -4.47
N GLU A 98 4.08 2.82 -5.61
CA GLU A 98 2.90 2.33 -6.35
C GLU A 98 3.05 0.87 -6.74
N ARG A 99 4.20 0.49 -7.30
CA ARG A 99 4.47 -0.90 -7.69
C ARG A 99 4.45 -1.84 -6.48
N ASP A 100 5.15 -1.47 -5.41
CA ASP A 100 5.27 -2.26 -4.19
C ASP A 100 3.89 -2.46 -3.53
N VAL A 101 3.11 -1.39 -3.37
CA VAL A 101 1.76 -1.44 -2.79
C VAL A 101 0.80 -2.23 -3.68
N SER A 102 0.87 -2.06 -5.00
CA SER A 102 0.04 -2.81 -5.95
C SER A 102 0.31 -4.31 -5.88
N ALA A 103 1.57 -4.72 -5.75
CA ALA A 103 1.94 -6.12 -5.57
C ALA A 103 1.36 -6.70 -4.27
N ILE A 104 1.44 -5.96 -3.16
CA ILE A 104 0.85 -6.35 -1.87
C ILE A 104 -0.67 -6.49 -1.98
N ILE A 105 -1.36 -5.49 -2.53
CA ILE A 105 -2.83 -5.51 -2.68
C ILE A 105 -3.25 -6.70 -3.55
N SER A 106 -2.55 -6.95 -4.65
CA SER A 106 -2.84 -8.07 -5.55
C SER A 106 -2.75 -9.41 -4.79
N GLU A 107 -1.68 -9.60 -4.00
CA GLU A 107 -1.47 -10.83 -3.25
C GLU A 107 -2.47 -11.02 -2.11
N ILE A 108 -2.80 -9.96 -1.37
CA ILE A 108 -3.74 -10.01 -0.25
C ILE A 108 -5.16 -10.33 -0.73
N THR A 109 -5.54 -9.79 -1.89
CA THR A 109 -6.91 -9.88 -2.43
C THR A 109 -7.11 -11.04 -3.40
N LYS A 110 -6.09 -11.88 -3.65
CA LYS A 110 -6.15 -12.98 -4.64
C LYS A 110 -7.27 -14.00 -4.40
N PHE A 111 -7.72 -14.16 -3.15
CA PHE A 111 -8.79 -15.08 -2.79
C PHE A 111 -10.19 -14.44 -2.75
N ASP A 112 -10.25 -13.11 -2.73
CA ASP A 112 -11.49 -12.32 -2.72
C ASP A 112 -11.21 -10.90 -3.23
N TYR A 113 -11.52 -10.65 -4.50
CA TYR A 113 -11.29 -9.37 -5.16
C TYR A 113 -12.13 -8.23 -4.57
N SER A 114 -13.25 -8.53 -3.90
CA SER A 114 -14.07 -7.48 -3.27
C SER A 114 -13.33 -6.74 -2.16
N LEU A 115 -12.29 -7.37 -1.58
CA LEU A 115 -11.42 -6.77 -0.57
C LEU A 115 -10.56 -5.63 -1.12
N ARG A 116 -10.42 -5.49 -2.45
CA ARG A 116 -9.71 -4.34 -3.06
C ARG A 116 -10.36 -3.01 -2.73
N ASN A 117 -11.68 -2.99 -2.50
CA ASN A 117 -12.41 -1.78 -2.14
C ASN A 117 -11.93 -1.17 -0.81
N GLU A 118 -11.37 -1.98 0.09
CA GLU A 118 -10.80 -1.47 1.34
C GLU A 118 -9.52 -0.65 1.13
N PHE A 119 -8.87 -0.75 -0.04
CA PHE A 119 -7.63 -0.03 -0.37
C PHE A 119 -7.82 1.22 -1.25
N ILE A 120 -9.06 1.60 -1.58
CA ILE A 120 -9.35 2.74 -2.49
C ILE A 120 -8.65 4.03 -2.02
N ARG A 121 -8.68 4.32 -0.72
CA ARG A 121 -7.99 5.50 -0.17
C ARG A 121 -6.48 5.41 -0.35
N VAL A 122 -5.88 4.26 -0.06
CA VAL A 122 -4.44 4.01 -0.26
C VAL A 122 -4.04 4.22 -1.72
N THR A 123 -4.80 3.67 -2.66
CA THR A 123 -4.51 3.81 -4.10
C THR A 123 -4.67 5.26 -4.57
N GLN A 124 -5.70 5.97 -4.09
CA GLN A 124 -5.89 7.38 -4.44
C GLN A 124 -4.79 8.28 -3.86
N ILE A 125 -4.27 8.00 -2.67
CA ILE A 125 -3.15 8.77 -2.09
C ILE A 125 -1.89 8.59 -2.96
N ILE A 126 -1.57 7.36 -3.34
CA ILE A 126 -0.40 7.05 -4.17
C ILE A 126 -0.54 7.64 -5.56
N MET A 127 -1.74 7.57 -6.15
CA MET A 127 -2.03 8.23 -7.42
C MET A 127 -1.77 9.74 -7.33
N MET A 128 -2.28 10.42 -6.29
CA MET A 128 -2.00 11.85 -6.08
C MET A 128 -0.52 12.16 -5.86
N LEU A 129 0.24 11.20 -5.32
CA LEU A 129 1.69 11.30 -5.16
C LEU A 129 2.40 11.22 -6.52
N GLY A 130 1.93 10.34 -7.41
CA GLY A 130 2.53 10.10 -8.72
C GLY A 130 2.20 11.16 -9.78
N LEU A 131 1.10 11.90 -9.62
CA LEU A 131 0.68 12.93 -10.58
C LEU A 131 1.71 14.04 -10.76
N ASP A 132 1.95 14.39 -12.02
CA ASP A 132 2.71 15.58 -12.42
C ASP A 132 1.85 16.85 -12.29
N ASP A 133 2.51 18.00 -12.13
CA ASP A 133 1.83 19.29 -11.90
C ASP A 133 0.93 19.72 -13.06
N ASP A 134 1.15 19.19 -14.27
CA ASP A 134 0.43 19.56 -15.49
C ASP A 134 -0.75 18.61 -15.84
N GLU A 135 -0.97 17.53 -15.08
CA GLU A 135 -1.98 16.49 -15.36
C GLU A 135 -3.33 16.68 -14.60
N GLU A 136 -3.52 17.80 -13.89
CA GLU A 136 -4.50 17.88 -12.80
C GLU A 136 -5.97 18.10 -13.19
N ASP A 137 -6.28 18.76 -14.31
CA ASP A 137 -7.62 19.34 -14.48
C ASP A 137 -8.60 18.54 -15.37
N ASP A 138 -8.12 17.91 -16.44
CA ASP A 138 -9.04 17.25 -17.39
C ASP A 138 -9.25 15.75 -17.12
N ASP A 139 -8.25 15.02 -16.59
CA ASP A 139 -8.33 13.56 -16.44
C ASP A 139 -8.96 13.09 -15.11
N LEU A 140 -9.14 14.00 -14.16
CA LEU A 140 -9.53 13.68 -12.78
C LEU A 140 -10.92 14.19 -12.38
N SER A 141 -11.59 14.94 -13.26
CA SER A 141 -12.90 15.55 -13.00
C SER A 141 -14.01 14.53 -12.75
N ASP A 142 -13.94 13.39 -13.43
CA ASP A 142 -15.00 12.36 -13.45
C ASP A 142 -14.77 11.23 -12.41
N MET A 143 -13.71 11.33 -11.61
CA MET A 143 -13.36 10.29 -10.64
C MET A 143 -14.19 10.39 -9.35
N GLU A 144 -14.70 9.25 -8.86
CA GLU A 144 -15.29 9.16 -7.53
C GLU A 144 -14.21 9.18 -6.44
N TRP A 145 -14.09 10.32 -5.76
CA TRP A 145 -13.06 10.54 -4.74
C TRP A 145 -13.48 9.99 -3.37
N ALA A 146 -12.66 9.09 -2.83
CA ALA A 146 -12.72 8.65 -1.42
C ALA A 146 -11.92 9.59 -0.48
N LEU A 147 -11.11 10.48 -1.06
CA LEU A 147 -10.32 11.50 -0.36
C LEU A 147 -11.00 12.86 -0.41
N THR A 148 -10.90 13.62 0.67
CA THR A 148 -11.33 15.03 0.69
C THR A 148 -10.38 15.91 -0.13
N PRO A 149 -10.81 17.11 -0.57
CA PRO A 149 -9.90 18.06 -1.25
C PRO A 149 -8.64 18.40 -0.43
N ALA A 150 -8.77 18.51 0.90
CA ALA A 150 -7.64 18.78 1.79
C ALA A 150 -6.65 17.60 1.84
N GLU A 151 -7.17 16.36 1.88
CA GLU A 151 -6.33 15.16 1.82
C GLU A 151 -5.63 15.03 0.46
N ARG A 152 -6.33 15.31 -0.65
CA ARG A 152 -5.70 15.35 -1.98
C ARG A 152 -4.54 16.33 -2.02
N ASN A 153 -4.76 17.56 -1.53
CA ASN A 153 -3.70 18.54 -1.45
C ASN A 153 -2.54 18.10 -0.53
N ARG A 154 -2.84 17.43 0.59
CA ARG A 154 -1.81 16.90 1.48
C ARG A 154 -1.00 15.78 0.81
N ALA A 155 -1.66 14.85 0.12
CA ALA A 155 -1.00 13.72 -0.54
C ALA A 155 0.03 14.20 -1.56
N ARG A 156 -0.31 15.26 -2.32
CA ARG A 156 0.60 15.93 -3.25
C ARG A 156 1.86 16.48 -2.59
N ASN A 157 1.70 17.09 -1.42
CA ASN A 157 2.79 17.71 -0.67
C ASN A 157 3.67 16.71 0.09
N LEU A 158 3.42 15.40 -0.01
CA LEU A 158 4.31 14.38 0.56
C LEU A 158 5.62 14.26 -0.22
N ARG A 159 5.63 14.65 -1.51
CA ARG A 159 6.81 14.64 -2.37
C ARG A 159 7.77 15.79 -2.03
N ILE A 160 9.05 15.47 -1.90
CA ILE A 160 10.10 16.46 -1.57
C ILE A 160 10.49 17.34 -2.76
N ASP A 161 10.33 16.81 -3.97
CA ASP A 161 10.72 17.40 -5.25
C ASP A 161 9.69 18.36 -5.83
N ARG A 162 8.51 18.47 -5.18
CA ARG A 162 7.42 19.34 -5.61
C ARG A 162 7.65 20.79 -5.16
N LYS A 163 7.39 21.75 -6.05
CA LYS A 163 7.62 23.19 -5.83
C LYS A 163 6.38 23.91 -5.33
#